data_AF-A0A2D5BVW2-F1
#
_entry.id   AF-A0A2D5BVW2-F1
#
_cell.length_a   1.000
_cell.length_b   1.000
_cell.length_c   1.000
_cell.angle_alpha   90.00
_cell.angle_beta   90.00
_cell.angle_gamma   90.00
#
_symmetry.space_group_name_H-M   'P 1'
#
loop_
_entity.id
_entity.type
_entity.pdbx_description
1 polymer ?
#
loop_
_entity_poly.entity_id
_entity_poly.type
_entity_poly.pdbx_seq_one_letter_code
_entity_poly.pdbx_strand_id
1 'polypeptide(L)' 'MSGYSEQSQKLAEELAEKAAKNLRRSGRTVERSATTGRYVVSRKVDGATIHKRDGSGGTIIRRNG' A
#
# COMPACT_ATOMS: atom_id res chain seq x y z
N MET A 1 -10.50 -19.79 -16.00
CA MET A 1 -10.50 -20.32 -14.62
C MET A 1 -10.08 -19.20 -13.68
N SER A 2 -11.00 -18.62 -12.91
CA SER A 2 -10.65 -17.79 -11.74
C SER A 2 -10.78 -18.71 -10.52
N GLY A 3 -9.68 -19.35 -10.13
CA GLY A 3 -9.65 -20.54 -9.27
C GLY A 3 -9.59 -20.27 -7.77
N TYR A 4 -10.09 -19.13 -7.28
CA TYR A 4 -10.15 -18.86 -5.84
C TYR A 4 -11.61 -18.68 -5.42
N SER A 5 -12.04 -19.47 -4.42
CA SER A 5 -13.38 -19.36 -3.84
C SER A 5 -13.61 -17.93 -3.32
N GLU A 6 -14.86 -17.45 -3.38
CA GLU A 6 -15.24 -16.11 -2.86
C GLU A 6 -14.79 -15.91 -1.41
N GLN A 7 -14.82 -16.99 -0.61
CA GLN A 7 -14.31 -17.00 0.77
C GLN A 7 -12.82 -16.68 0.85
N SER A 8 -12.01 -17.22 -0.07
CA SER A 8 -10.57 -16.96 -0.11
C SER A 8 -10.28 -15.51 -0.50
N GLN A 9 -11.07 -14.94 -1.41
CA GLN A 9 -10.95 -13.53 -1.79
C GLN A 9 -11.29 -12.61 -0.62
N LYS A 10 -12.41 -12.88 0.08
CA LYS A 10 -12.81 -12.14 1.27
C LYS A 10 -11.74 -12.18 2.37
N LEU A 11 -11.17 -13.35 2.61
CA LEU A 11 -10.08 -13.50 3.60
C LEU A 11 -8.83 -12.72 3.18
N ALA A 12 -8.46 -12.73 1.90
CA ALA A 12 -7.33 -11.97 1.39
C ALA A 12 -7.53 -10.45 1.56
N GLU A 13 -8.74 -9.95 1.31
CA GLU A 13 -9.10 -8.55 1.53
C GLU A 13 -9.02 -8.15 3.01
N GLU A 14 -9.59 -8.96 3.90
CA GLU A 14 -9.53 -8.73 5.36
C GLU A 14 -8.09 -8.69 5.88
N LEU A 15 -7.23 -9.61 5.41
CA LEU A 15 -5.82 -9.63 5.77
C LEU A 15 -5.07 -8.40 5.25
N ALA A 16 -5.34 -7.99 4.01
CA ALA A 16 -4.74 -6.79 3.43
C ALA A 16 -5.15 -5.52 4.20
N GLU A 17 -6.41 -5.41 4.59
CA GLU A 17 -6.91 -4.30 5.40
C GLU A 17 -6.28 -4.28 6.80
N LYS A 18 -6.18 -5.44 7.45
CA LYS A 18 -5.52 -5.57 8.75
C LYS A 18 -4.04 -5.17 8.68
N ALA A 19 -3.34 -5.60 7.63
CA ALA A 19 -1.96 -5.20 7.39
C ALA A 19 -1.84 -3.68 7.17
N ALA A 20 -2.72 -3.09 6.35
CA ALA A 20 -2.76 -1.64 6.12
C ALA A 20 -2.97 -0.87 7.42
N LYS A 21 -3.88 -1.32 8.29
CA LYS A 21 -4.14 -0.70 9.61
C LYS A 21 -2.91 -0.76 10.53
N ASN A 22 -2.22 -1.90 10.57
CA ASN A 22 -1.00 -2.05 11.37
C ASN A 22 0.13 -1.15 10.85
N LEU A 23 0.28 -1.05 9.54
CA LEU A 23 1.26 -0.15 8.90
C LEU A 23 0.96 1.32 9.22
N ARG A 24 -0.32 1.73 9.17
CA ARG A 24 -0.74 3.08 9.60
C ARG A 24 -0.38 3.38 11.05
N ARG A 25 -0.61 2.42 11.95
CA ARG A 25 -0.21 2.54 13.38
C ARG A 25 1.30 2.68 13.56
N SER A 26 2.10 2.07 12.68
CA SER A 26 3.56 2.21 12.71
C SER A 26 4.09 3.54 12.14
N GLY A 27 3.20 4.49 11.82
CA GLY A 27 3.58 5.79 11.27
C GLY A 27 3.82 5.79 9.75
N ARG A 28 3.41 4.72 9.03
CA ARG A 28 3.47 4.69 7.57
C ARG A 28 2.16 5.22 6.97
N THR A 29 2.25 5.91 5.85
CA THR A 29 1.06 6.26 5.07
C THR A 29 0.68 5.06 4.20
N VAL A 30 -0.60 4.69 4.21
CA VAL A 30 -1.12 3.60 3.38
C VAL A 30 -2.37 4.07 2.66
N GLU A 31 -2.31 4.05 1.34
CA GLU A 31 -3.39 4.47 0.45
C GLU A 31 -3.85 3.29 -0.41
N ARG A 32 -5.16 3.16 -0.63
CA ARG A 32 -5.71 2.15 -1.54
C ARG A 32 -5.93 2.80 -2.90
N SER A 33 -5.28 2.27 -3.93
CA SER A 33 -5.51 2.67 -5.32
C SER A 33 -6.93 2.30 -5.74
N ALA A 34 -7.74 3.29 -6.09
CA ALA A 34 -9.10 3.07 -6.60
C ALA A 34 -9.08 2.37 -7.97
N THR A 35 -8.03 2.57 -8.77
CA THR A 35 -7.91 2.00 -10.12
C THR A 35 -7.49 0.54 -10.10
N THR A 36 -6.62 0.15 -9.17
CA THR A 36 -6.03 -1.21 -9.16
C THR A 36 -6.40 -2.03 -7.93
N GLY A 37 -7.12 -1.46 -6.96
CA GLY A 37 -7.45 -2.09 -5.67
C GLY A 37 -6.26 -2.34 -4.74
N ARG A 38 -5.03 -2.03 -5.19
CA ARG A 38 -3.77 -2.32 -4.46
C ARG A 38 -3.51 -1.29 -3.36
N TYR A 39 -2.91 -1.74 -2.27
CA TYR A 39 -2.41 -0.85 -1.21
C TYR A 39 -1.01 -0.35 -1.55
N VAL A 40 -0.82 0.97 -1.49
CA VAL A 40 0.47 1.64 -1.66
C VAL A 40 0.93 2.11 -0.29
N VAL A 41 2.14 1.71 0.10
CA VAL A 41 2.73 2.07 1.40
C VAL A 41 3.84 3.09 1.17
N SER A 42 3.73 4.26 1.79
CA SER A 42 4.74 5.30 1.74
C SER A 42 5.26 5.63 3.15
N ARG A 43 6.54 6.00 3.22
CA ARG A 43 7.14 6.50 4.47
C ARG A 43 7.02 8.01 4.46
N LYS A 44 6.36 8.58 5.49
CA LYS A 44 6.52 10.01 5.81
C LYS A 44 7.93 10.19 6.37
N VAL A 45 8.79 10.86 5.62
CA VAL A 45 9.93 11.57 6.19
C VAL A 45 9.59 13.05 6.10
N ASP A 46 9.89 13.80 7.14
CA ASP A 46 9.50 15.21 7.27
C ASP A 46 9.80 15.99 5.97
N GLY A 47 8.73 16.47 5.32
CA GLY A 47 8.81 17.23 4.06
C GLY A 47 8.81 16.44 2.74
N ALA A 48 8.84 15.10 2.75
CA ALA A 48 8.78 14.31 1.51
C ALA A 48 8.03 12.97 1.67
N THR A 49 7.03 12.74 0.82
CA THR A 49 6.37 11.44 0.70
C THR A 49 7.25 10.50 -0.14
N ILE A 50 7.92 9.54 0.49
CA ILE A 50 8.69 8.52 -0.25
C ILE A 50 7.75 7.38 -0.61
N HIS A 51 7.41 7.28 -1.89
CA HIS A 51 6.81 6.07 -2.46
C HIS A 51 7.94 5.07 -2.74
N LYS A 52 8.15 4.11 -1.84
CA LYS A 52 9.00 2.96 -2.15
C LYS A 52 8.17 1.98 -2.97
N ARG A 53 8.36 2.01 -4.30
CA ARG A 53 7.89 0.94 -5.18
C ARG A 53 8.85 -0.24 -4.96
N ASP A 54 8.37 -1.25 -4.27
CA ASP A 54 9.03 -2.52 -4.04
C ASP A 54 9.15 -3.27 -5.36
N GLY A 55 10.29 -3.08 -6.02
CA GLY A 55 10.64 -3.75 -7.27
C GLY A 55 11.46 -2.84 -8.16
N SER A 56 12.79 -2.91 -7.99
CA SER A 56 13.80 -2.37 -8.92
C SER A 56 13.70 -0.89 -9.31
N GLY A 57 14.56 -0.05 -8.71
CA GLY A 57 15.06 1.17 -9.34
C GLY A 57 14.24 2.45 -9.11
N GLY A 58 14.89 3.42 -8.47
CA GLY A 58 14.51 4.84 -8.51
C GLY A 58 13.57 5.29 -7.40
N THR A 59 14.14 5.83 -6.33
CA THR A 59 13.40 6.65 -5.36
C THR A 59 12.96 7.95 -6.05
N ILE A 60 11.70 8.04 -6.49
CA ILE A 60 11.15 9.31 -6.98
C ILE A 60 10.78 10.17 -5.77
N ILE A 61 11.64 11.15 -5.45
CA ILE A 61 11.36 12.18 -4.45
C ILE A 61 10.60 13.30 -5.17
N ARG A 62 9.28 13.36 -5.03
CA ARG A 62 8.51 14.55 -5.43
C ARG A 62 8.57 15.56 -4.28
N ARG A 63 9.23 16.69 -4.53
CA ARG A 63 9.26 17.86 -3.65
C ARG A 63 8.16 18.80 -4.15
N ASN A 64 7.06 18.93 -3.41
CA ASN A 64 6.09 20.00 -3.69
C ASN A 64 6.71 21.29 -3.13
N GLY A 65 7.02 22.23 -4.03
CA GLY A 65 7.34 23.62 -3.69
C GLY A 65 6.06 24.42 -3.48
#